data_AF-A0A965YB59-F1
#
_entry.id   AF-A0A965YB59-F1
#
_cell.length_a   1.000
_cell.length_b   1.000
_cell.length_c   1.000
_cell.angle_alpha   90.00
_cell.angle_beta   90.00
_cell.angle_gamma   90.00
#
_symmetry.space_group_name_H-M   'P 1'
#
loop_
_entity.id
_entity.type
_entity.pdbx_description
1 polymer ?
#
loop_
_entity_poly.entity_id
_entity_poly.type
_entity_poly.pdbx_seq_one_letter_code
_entity_poly.pdbx_strand_id
1 'polypeptide(L)'
;MNKKVFGLLKATKQKLFNKKIFGFDIETYNDNKNFLMASIIGENYQKIFYNKDDIISELKNNFIFRNSYIFATNLAFDFFGLFFDQEESKNFKTVFRGTNLLIAKTYFLENSFTPEANDKSTKSKKYRKSLTFLDSMNYAQLSVSDMGQIIGIPKIETPSFIGKYPQNKEEWDIMIEYNLRDSLITLKFMKFMINAFEELGATFKNTIASTSMSLFKNKYLEDKEYYQPSEDILLEQFESYFGGRTEVFKRGYFQNLNYYDFNSLYPSVMFDNEFPDPNSLRITFDNSLRYINEYHGVSNIEIEVPFIEKPILPFRCKNGKVIFPYGKIKGWYTHIEIREAIKRGAILLKVYKTQYYIKTCKPFKGYVN
;
A
#
# COMPACT_ATOMS: atom_id res chain seq x y z
N MET A 1 5.81 36.69 -9.28
CA MET A 1 6.34 35.83 -8.19
C MET A 1 6.19 34.38 -8.60
N ASN A 2 7.31 33.70 -8.90
CA ASN A 2 7.33 32.27 -9.19
C ASN A 2 6.85 31.49 -7.97
N LYS A 3 5.56 31.12 -7.93
CA LYS A 3 5.05 30.15 -6.96
C LYS A 3 5.76 28.83 -7.26
N LYS A 4 6.72 28.45 -6.42
CA LYS A 4 7.25 27.08 -6.41
C LYS A 4 6.05 26.15 -6.29
N VAL A 5 5.76 25.40 -7.35
CA VAL A 5 4.76 24.33 -7.33
C VAL A 5 5.26 23.31 -6.30
N PHE A 6 4.53 23.15 -5.19
CA PHE A 6 4.93 22.27 -4.08
C PHE A 6 4.81 20.79 -4.46
N GLY A 7 3.93 20.49 -5.41
CA GLY A 7 3.75 19.17 -6.01
C GLY A 7 2.86 19.23 -7.26
N LEU A 8 3.08 18.29 -8.18
CA LEU A 8 2.36 18.20 -9.45
C LEU A 8 1.97 16.74 -9.71
N LEU A 9 0.67 16.47 -9.78
CA LEU A 9 0.16 15.20 -10.29
C LEU A 9 -0.13 15.36 -11.78
N LYS A 10 0.56 14.59 -12.61
CA LYS A 10 0.42 14.64 -14.08
C LYS A 10 0.28 13.25 -14.68
N ALA A 11 -0.35 13.19 -15.85
CA ALA A 11 -0.43 11.98 -16.64
C ALA A 11 0.97 11.39 -16.93
N THR A 12 1.03 10.08 -17.04
CA THR A 12 2.25 9.33 -17.40
C THR A 12 1.96 8.34 -18.51
N LYS A 13 3.01 7.74 -19.08
CA LYS A 13 2.87 6.61 -19.99
C LYS A 13 3.22 5.32 -19.26
N GLN A 14 2.51 4.26 -19.59
CA GLN A 14 2.82 2.92 -19.10
C GLN A 14 4.25 2.53 -19.47
N LYS A 15 4.92 1.85 -18.55
CA LYS A 15 6.20 1.20 -18.80
C LYS A 15 6.06 -0.27 -18.44
N LEU A 16 6.28 -1.14 -19.41
CA LEU A 16 6.24 -2.58 -19.17
C LEU A 16 7.43 -3.02 -18.32
N PHE A 17 7.18 -4.01 -17.49
CA PHE A 17 8.11 -4.60 -16.56
C PHE A 17 9.03 -5.54 -17.32
N ASN A 18 10.34 -5.26 -17.26
CA ASN A 18 11.34 -5.93 -18.09
C ASN A 18 12.49 -6.53 -17.29
N LYS A 19 12.27 -6.78 -15.99
CA LYS A 19 13.30 -7.30 -15.10
C LYS A 19 13.12 -8.79 -14.87
N LYS A 20 14.24 -9.45 -14.56
CA LYS A 20 14.22 -10.86 -14.14
C LYS A 20 13.50 -10.99 -12.81
N ILE A 21 12.76 -12.08 -12.67
CA ILE A 21 11.99 -12.38 -11.46
C ILE A 21 12.19 -13.82 -11.05
N PHE A 22 12.15 -14.04 -9.74
CA PHE A 22 12.33 -15.33 -9.12
C PHE A 22 11.29 -15.53 -8.02
N GLY A 23 10.92 -16.77 -7.76
CA GLY A 23 10.23 -17.20 -6.55
C GLY A 23 11.26 -17.73 -5.55
N PHE A 24 10.95 -17.55 -4.28
CA PHE A 24 11.81 -17.93 -3.15
C PHE A 24 10.94 -18.39 -1.99
N ASP A 25 11.41 -19.43 -1.33
CA ASP A 25 10.77 -20.06 -0.18
C ASP A 25 11.84 -20.76 0.65
N ILE A 26 11.73 -20.70 1.98
CA ILE A 26 12.61 -21.43 2.89
C ILE A 26 11.84 -22.47 3.69
N GLU A 27 12.57 -23.49 4.11
CA GLU A 27 12.12 -24.40 5.15
C GLU A 27 13.00 -24.27 6.39
N THR A 28 12.39 -24.49 7.54
CA THR A 28 13.06 -24.43 8.84
C THR A 28 12.69 -25.63 9.69
N TYR A 29 13.45 -25.87 10.76
CA TYR A 29 13.16 -26.91 11.72
C TYR A 29 13.39 -26.43 13.15
N ASN A 30 12.97 -27.25 14.13
CA ASN A 30 13.11 -26.95 15.56
C ASN A 30 12.38 -25.65 15.95
N ASP A 31 11.08 -25.61 15.73
CA ASP A 31 10.20 -24.46 15.97
C ASP A 31 10.68 -23.18 15.25
N ASN A 32 11.04 -23.31 13.98
CA ASN A 32 11.56 -22.24 13.12
C ASN A 32 12.87 -21.59 13.60
N LYS A 33 13.60 -22.22 14.52
CA LYS A 33 14.87 -21.69 15.05
C LYS A 33 16.03 -21.93 14.09
N ASN A 34 15.98 -23.02 13.33
CA ASN A 34 17.09 -23.46 12.50
C ASN A 34 16.69 -23.46 11.02
N PHE A 35 17.53 -22.89 10.18
CA PHE A 35 17.40 -22.95 8.73
C PHE A 35 17.62 -24.39 8.24
N LEU A 36 16.72 -24.92 7.40
CA LEU A 36 16.84 -26.25 6.80
C LEU A 36 17.34 -26.16 5.37
N MET A 37 16.59 -25.46 4.53
CA MET A 37 16.85 -25.34 3.11
C MET A 37 16.11 -24.14 2.50
N ALA A 38 16.47 -23.79 1.27
CA ALA A 38 15.71 -22.84 0.47
C ALA A 38 15.73 -23.21 -1.01
N SER A 39 14.72 -22.76 -1.72
CA SER A 39 14.63 -22.85 -3.18
C SER A 39 14.60 -21.46 -3.79
N ILE A 40 15.28 -21.30 -4.91
CA ILE A 40 15.11 -20.13 -5.79
C ILE A 40 14.78 -20.65 -7.18
N ILE A 41 13.64 -20.20 -7.72
CA ILE A 41 13.16 -20.59 -9.06
C ILE A 41 12.99 -19.33 -9.92
N GLY A 42 13.49 -19.36 -11.14
CA GLY A 42 13.27 -18.39 -12.20
C GLY A 42 12.87 -19.09 -13.49
N GLU A 43 12.82 -18.35 -14.60
CA GLU A 43 12.38 -18.91 -15.89
C GLU A 43 13.30 -20.00 -16.45
N ASN A 44 14.61 -19.82 -16.31
CA ASN A 44 15.65 -20.76 -16.72
C ASN A 44 16.68 -20.95 -15.59
N TYR A 45 16.20 -20.94 -14.34
CA TYR A 45 17.02 -21.06 -13.15
C TYR A 45 16.24 -21.81 -12.09
N GLN A 46 16.87 -22.81 -11.49
CA GLN A 46 16.32 -23.52 -10.35
C GLN A 46 17.50 -24.00 -9.53
N LYS A 47 17.52 -23.66 -8.24
CA LYS A 47 18.56 -24.12 -7.33
C LYS A 47 18.00 -24.31 -5.93
N ILE A 48 18.45 -25.38 -5.29
CA ILE A 48 18.22 -25.69 -3.90
C ILE A 48 19.51 -25.39 -3.13
N PHE A 49 19.35 -24.92 -1.90
CA PHE A 49 20.44 -24.64 -0.98
C PHE A 49 20.13 -25.22 0.38
N TYR A 50 21.17 -25.70 1.06
CA TYR A 50 21.06 -26.34 2.38
C TYR A 50 21.75 -25.56 3.49
N ASN A 51 22.32 -24.39 3.17
CA ASN A 51 22.89 -23.46 4.14
C ASN A 51 22.73 -22.01 3.64
N LYS A 52 22.80 -21.06 4.57
CA LYS A 52 22.60 -19.63 4.31
C LYS A 52 23.72 -19.03 3.47
N ASP A 53 24.97 -19.40 3.75
CA ASP A 53 26.16 -18.81 3.13
C ASP A 53 26.21 -19.07 1.62
N ASP A 54 25.83 -20.28 1.19
CA ASP A 54 25.76 -20.65 -0.23
C ASP A 54 24.72 -19.81 -0.98
N ILE A 55 23.56 -19.54 -0.36
CA ILE A 55 22.52 -18.69 -0.95
C ILE A 55 23.05 -17.27 -1.07
N ILE A 56 23.62 -16.72 0.01
CA ILE A 56 24.14 -15.35 0.04
C ILE A 56 25.26 -15.19 -0.99
N SER A 57 26.18 -16.16 -1.08
CA SER A 57 27.24 -16.21 -2.07
C SER A 57 26.69 -16.26 -3.50
N GLU A 58 25.68 -17.09 -3.74
CA GLU A 58 25.02 -17.17 -5.03
C GLU A 58 24.35 -15.84 -5.41
N LEU A 59 23.58 -15.23 -4.51
CA LEU A 59 22.90 -13.95 -4.74
C LEU A 59 23.88 -12.81 -5.05
N LYS A 60 25.08 -12.85 -4.45
CA LYS A 60 26.17 -11.90 -4.67
C LYS A 60 26.90 -12.10 -6.00
N ASN A 61 27.27 -13.34 -6.29
CA ASN A 61 28.21 -13.69 -7.36
C ASN A 61 27.50 -13.98 -8.69
N ASN A 62 26.26 -14.47 -8.66
CA ASN A 62 25.54 -14.79 -9.88
C ASN A 62 24.85 -13.53 -10.46
N PHE A 63 25.33 -13.10 -11.63
CA PHE A 63 24.88 -11.88 -12.29
C PHE A 63 23.40 -11.89 -12.69
N ILE A 64 22.72 -13.05 -12.70
CA ILE A 64 21.28 -13.12 -12.97
C ILE A 64 20.44 -12.34 -11.96
N PHE A 65 20.93 -12.20 -10.71
CA PHE A 65 20.22 -11.49 -9.65
C PHE A 65 20.40 -9.97 -9.71
N ARG A 66 21.30 -9.47 -10.56
CA ARG A 66 21.52 -8.03 -10.71
C ARG A 66 20.37 -7.39 -11.49
N ASN A 67 19.75 -6.38 -10.89
CA ASN A 67 18.55 -5.71 -11.41
C ASN A 67 17.36 -6.65 -11.58
N SER A 68 17.11 -7.46 -10.55
CA SER A 68 16.04 -8.46 -10.51
C SER A 68 15.13 -8.28 -9.29
N TYR A 69 14.04 -9.05 -9.27
CA TYR A 69 13.14 -9.19 -8.13
C TYR A 69 13.07 -10.64 -7.67
N ILE A 70 13.03 -10.83 -6.36
CA ILE A 70 12.74 -12.12 -5.73
C ILE A 70 11.43 -11.96 -4.98
N PHE A 71 10.47 -12.84 -5.24
CA PHE A 71 9.18 -12.86 -4.59
C PHE A 71 9.11 -14.02 -3.60
N ALA A 72 8.61 -13.74 -2.40
CA ALA A 72 8.32 -14.73 -1.38
C ALA A 72 6.92 -14.47 -0.81
N THR A 73 6.26 -15.50 -0.30
CA THR A 73 4.92 -15.38 0.30
C THR A 73 5.06 -15.31 1.80
N ASN A 74 4.69 -14.16 2.40
CA ASN A 74 5.09 -13.80 3.76
C ASN A 74 6.60 -13.56 3.88
N LEU A 75 7.10 -12.64 3.05
CA LEU A 75 8.53 -12.32 2.92
C LEU A 75 9.28 -12.16 4.25
N ALA A 76 8.63 -11.66 5.31
CA ALA A 76 9.27 -11.52 6.61
C ALA A 76 9.88 -12.84 7.10
N PHE A 77 9.14 -13.94 6.97
CA PHE A 77 9.60 -15.26 7.38
C PHE A 77 10.84 -15.69 6.59
N ASP A 78 10.74 -15.69 5.25
CA ASP A 78 11.83 -16.16 4.38
C ASP A 78 13.08 -15.27 4.46
N PHE A 79 12.87 -13.95 4.44
CA PHE A 79 13.96 -12.98 4.43
C PHE A 79 14.73 -13.03 5.75
N PHE A 80 14.05 -13.03 6.90
CA PHE A 80 14.75 -13.12 8.19
C PHE A 80 15.26 -14.54 8.43
N GLY A 81 14.53 -15.58 8.04
CA GLY A 81 15.04 -16.94 8.13
C GLY A 81 16.37 -17.12 7.38
N LEU A 82 16.59 -16.41 6.27
CA LEU A 82 17.88 -16.36 5.56
C LEU A 82 18.88 -15.38 6.20
N PHE A 83 18.52 -14.10 6.35
CA PHE A 83 19.47 -13.03 6.67
C PHE A 83 19.59 -12.67 8.15
N PHE A 84 18.76 -13.23 9.03
CA PHE A 84 18.90 -13.00 10.48
C PHE A 84 20.28 -13.47 10.96
N ASP A 85 20.92 -12.63 11.77
CA ASP A 85 22.31 -12.73 12.25
C ASP A 85 23.42 -12.70 11.16
N GLN A 86 23.07 -12.44 9.90
CA GLN A 86 24.04 -12.27 8.81
C GLN A 86 24.47 -10.80 8.69
N GLU A 87 25.75 -10.54 8.43
CA GLU A 87 26.27 -9.16 8.30
C GLU A 87 25.59 -8.41 7.13
N GLU A 88 25.26 -9.16 6.07
CA GLU A 88 24.59 -8.69 4.87
C GLU A 88 23.23 -8.05 5.13
N SER A 89 22.53 -8.45 6.20
CA SER A 89 21.22 -7.90 6.55
C SER A 89 21.22 -6.37 6.66
N LYS A 90 22.32 -5.79 7.16
CA LYS A 90 22.52 -4.34 7.32
C LYS A 90 22.56 -3.60 5.99
N ASN A 91 22.81 -4.31 4.89
CA ASN A 91 22.91 -3.75 3.55
C ASN A 91 21.59 -3.74 2.78
N PHE A 92 20.47 -4.09 3.43
CA PHE A 92 19.13 -3.99 2.86
C PHE A 92 18.34 -2.83 3.47
N LYS A 93 17.76 -2.00 2.60
CA LYS A 93 16.71 -1.05 2.98
C LYS A 93 15.38 -1.78 3.01
N THR A 94 14.77 -1.88 4.18
CA THR A 94 13.52 -2.59 4.42
C THR A 94 12.34 -1.62 4.53
N VAL A 95 11.15 -2.06 4.09
CA VAL A 95 9.89 -1.31 4.22
C VAL A 95 8.84 -2.22 4.83
N PHE A 96 8.22 -1.75 5.92
CA PHE A 96 7.21 -2.49 6.67
C PHE A 96 5.84 -1.82 6.60
N ARG A 97 4.79 -2.63 6.76
CA ARG A 97 3.42 -2.20 7.08
C ARG A 97 2.96 -2.93 8.32
N GLY A 98 2.97 -2.23 9.46
CA GLY A 98 2.85 -2.87 10.76
C GLY A 98 4.03 -3.83 10.96
N THR A 99 3.73 -5.10 11.26
CA THR A 99 4.73 -6.16 11.44
C THR A 99 5.16 -6.82 10.13
N ASN A 100 4.48 -6.56 9.02
CA ASN A 100 4.72 -7.26 7.76
C ASN A 100 5.81 -6.58 6.94
N LEU A 101 6.87 -7.31 6.60
CA LEU A 101 7.95 -6.86 5.72
C LEU A 101 7.46 -6.91 4.27
N LEU A 102 7.30 -5.76 3.62
CA LEU A 102 6.82 -5.68 2.24
C LEU A 102 7.94 -5.72 1.21
N ILE A 103 9.08 -5.12 1.54
CA ILE A 103 10.20 -4.89 0.63
C ILE A 103 11.50 -5.01 1.40
N ALA A 104 12.47 -5.74 0.87
CA ALA A 104 13.88 -5.61 1.24
C ALA A 104 14.72 -5.36 -0.02
N LYS A 105 15.38 -4.20 -0.09
CA LYS A 105 16.09 -3.77 -1.28
C LYS A 105 17.56 -3.49 -1.00
N THR A 106 18.43 -4.02 -1.84
CA THR A 106 19.86 -3.72 -1.84
C THR A 106 20.37 -3.34 -3.24
N TYR A 107 21.60 -2.87 -3.31
CA TYR A 107 22.33 -2.57 -4.52
C TYR A 107 23.66 -3.32 -4.54
N PHE A 108 24.24 -3.49 -5.72
CA PHE A 108 25.53 -4.16 -5.89
C PHE A 108 26.65 -3.13 -6.00
N LEU A 109 27.66 -3.26 -5.14
CA LEU A 109 29.00 -2.71 -5.35
C LEU A 109 29.92 -3.90 -5.59
N GLU A 110 30.32 -4.09 -6.84
CA GLU A 110 31.01 -5.31 -7.30
C GLU A 110 30.18 -6.56 -6.98
N ASN A 111 30.68 -7.46 -6.13
CA ASN A 111 29.98 -8.67 -5.67
C ASN A 111 29.48 -8.53 -4.22
N SER A 112 29.38 -7.31 -3.70
CA SER A 112 28.89 -7.03 -2.34
C SER A 112 27.58 -6.25 -2.36
N PHE A 113 26.77 -6.48 -1.33
CA PHE A 113 25.54 -5.72 -1.10
C PHE A 113 25.85 -4.36 -0.48
N THR A 114 25.06 -3.35 -0.86
CA THR A 114 25.14 -2.00 -0.29
C THR A 114 23.75 -1.37 -0.24
N PRO A 115 23.40 -0.63 0.82
CA PRO A 115 22.06 -0.07 0.99
C PRO A 115 21.78 1.11 0.05
N GLU A 116 22.81 1.69 -0.58
CA GLU A 116 22.70 2.91 -1.38
C GLU A 116 23.10 2.71 -2.84
N ALA A 117 22.28 3.26 -3.75
CA ALA A 117 22.52 3.21 -5.18
C ALA A 117 23.73 4.04 -5.62
N ASN A 118 24.03 5.11 -4.89
CA ASN A 118 25.08 6.07 -5.19
C ASN A 118 25.96 6.23 -3.95
N ASP A 119 27.26 6.05 -4.11
CA ASP A 119 28.22 6.51 -3.12
C ASP A 119 28.65 7.94 -3.48
N LYS A 120 28.39 8.88 -2.57
CA LYS A 120 28.76 10.29 -2.72
C LYS A 120 30.28 10.49 -2.88
N SER A 121 31.10 9.50 -2.51
CA SER A 121 32.56 9.54 -2.61
C SER A 121 33.10 9.34 -4.03
N THR A 122 32.34 8.69 -4.92
CA THR A 122 32.79 8.38 -6.28
C THR A 122 32.24 9.40 -7.28
N LYS A 123 33.13 10.16 -7.94
CA LYS A 123 32.77 11.14 -9.00
C LYS A 123 32.09 10.51 -10.24
N SER A 124 31.93 9.18 -10.29
CA SER A 124 31.24 8.49 -11.37
C SER A 124 29.79 8.16 -10.98
N LYS A 125 28.82 8.69 -11.75
CA LYS A 125 27.40 8.31 -11.65
C LYS A 125 27.17 6.89 -12.20
N LYS A 126 27.85 5.88 -11.66
CA LYS A 126 27.63 4.49 -12.07
C LYS A 126 26.39 3.98 -11.34
N TYR A 127 25.25 3.93 -12.05
CA TYR A 127 24.02 3.37 -11.51
C TYR A 127 24.25 1.92 -11.06
N ARG A 128 24.23 1.68 -9.75
CA ARG A 128 24.32 0.33 -9.19
C ARG A 128 23.07 -0.46 -9.54
N LYS A 129 23.26 -1.69 -10.03
CA LYS A 129 22.16 -2.65 -10.22
C LYS A 129 21.58 -3.00 -8.85
N SER A 130 20.30 -3.33 -8.77
CA SER A 130 19.61 -3.62 -7.50
C SER A 130 19.12 -5.05 -7.42
N LEU A 131 19.01 -5.59 -6.21
CA LEU A 131 18.21 -6.78 -5.91
C LEU A 131 17.06 -6.35 -4.98
N THR A 132 15.83 -6.75 -5.30
CA THR A 132 14.66 -6.40 -4.50
C THR A 132 13.88 -7.65 -4.15
N PHE A 133 13.79 -7.95 -2.86
CA PHE A 133 12.82 -8.90 -2.34
C PHE A 133 11.47 -8.19 -2.16
N LEU A 134 10.38 -8.84 -2.58
CA LEU A 134 9.02 -8.36 -2.43
C LEU A 134 8.11 -9.45 -1.90
N ASP A 135 7.23 -9.06 -0.99
CA ASP A 135 6.17 -9.92 -0.49
C ASP A 135 5.04 -10.04 -1.52
N SER A 136 4.67 -11.27 -1.91
CA SER A 136 3.51 -11.53 -2.76
C SER A 136 2.21 -11.08 -2.05
N MET A 137 2.16 -11.18 -0.72
CA MET A 137 1.00 -10.77 0.08
C MET A 137 0.76 -9.26 0.03
N ASN A 138 1.75 -8.47 -0.35
CA ASN A 138 1.59 -7.03 -0.59
C ASN A 138 0.63 -6.74 -1.77
N TYR A 139 0.44 -7.69 -2.67
CA TYR A 139 -0.44 -7.56 -3.83
C TYR A 139 -1.75 -8.33 -3.65
N ALA A 140 -1.70 -9.51 -3.04
CA ALA A 140 -2.88 -10.33 -2.75
C ALA A 140 -2.70 -11.08 -1.43
N GLN A 141 -3.58 -10.83 -0.46
CA GLN A 141 -3.55 -11.49 0.86
C GLN A 141 -4.08 -12.93 0.75
N LEU A 142 -3.29 -13.81 0.15
CA LEU A 142 -3.64 -15.20 -0.16
C LEU A 142 -2.55 -16.14 0.35
N SER A 143 -2.93 -17.39 0.62
CA SER A 143 -1.96 -18.46 0.88
C SER A 143 -1.34 -18.95 -0.44
N VAL A 144 -0.18 -19.64 -0.37
CA VAL A 144 0.42 -20.29 -1.54
C VAL A 144 -0.54 -21.31 -2.17
N SER A 145 -1.35 -21.99 -1.36
CA SER A 145 -2.37 -22.92 -1.86
C SER A 145 -3.41 -22.21 -2.73
N ASP A 146 -3.97 -21.10 -2.25
CA ASP A 146 -4.97 -20.31 -2.98
C ASP A 146 -4.38 -19.70 -4.27
N MET A 147 -3.14 -19.20 -4.19
CA MET A 147 -2.40 -18.73 -5.37
C MET A 147 -2.27 -19.84 -6.41
N GLY A 148 -1.92 -21.05 -5.97
CA GLY A 148 -1.80 -22.23 -6.81
C GLY A 148 -3.10 -22.60 -7.51
N GLN A 149 -4.22 -22.55 -6.80
CA GLN A 149 -5.55 -22.78 -7.39
C GLN A 149 -5.88 -21.76 -8.48
N ILE A 150 -5.60 -20.46 -8.25
CA ILE A 150 -5.86 -19.39 -9.22
C ILE A 150 -5.10 -19.59 -10.53
N ILE A 151 -3.84 -20.02 -10.47
CA ILE A 151 -2.99 -20.23 -11.65
C ILE A 151 -3.03 -21.66 -12.20
N GLY A 152 -3.85 -22.54 -11.61
CA GLY A 152 -3.96 -23.95 -12.02
C GLY A 152 -2.73 -24.81 -11.70
N ILE A 153 -1.91 -24.42 -10.71
CA ILE A 153 -0.75 -25.17 -10.23
C ILE A 153 -1.01 -25.52 -8.76
N PRO A 154 -1.62 -26.68 -8.45
CA PRO A 154 -1.94 -27.02 -7.08
C PRO A 154 -0.67 -27.17 -6.23
N LYS A 155 -0.79 -26.73 -4.97
CA LYS A 155 0.23 -26.93 -3.94
C LYS A 155 0.29 -28.41 -3.56
N ILE A 156 1.49 -28.89 -3.22
CA ILE A 156 1.67 -30.25 -2.67
C ILE A 156 1.12 -30.27 -1.24
N GLU A 157 0.50 -31.39 -0.85
CA GLU A 157 0.02 -31.57 0.51
C GLU A 157 1.16 -31.37 1.51
N THR A 158 0.91 -30.59 2.57
CA THR A 158 1.94 -30.28 3.56
C THR A 158 2.39 -31.57 4.24
N PRO A 159 3.69 -31.93 4.16
CA PRO A 159 4.20 -33.14 4.79
C PRO A 159 3.98 -33.12 6.31
N SER A 160 3.64 -34.26 6.90
CA SER A 160 3.38 -34.40 8.34
C SER A 160 4.59 -34.11 9.24
N PHE A 161 5.78 -34.09 8.65
CA PHE A 161 7.06 -33.76 9.28
C PHE A 161 7.57 -32.35 8.93
N ILE A 162 6.74 -31.47 8.37
CA ILE A 162 7.09 -30.05 8.18
C ILE A 162 7.54 -29.43 9.52
N GLY A 163 8.61 -28.62 9.51
CA GLY A 163 9.20 -28.08 10.73
C GLY A 163 10.11 -29.05 11.51
N LYS A 164 10.31 -30.29 11.03
CA LYS A 164 11.27 -31.25 11.59
C LYS A 164 12.43 -31.48 10.63
N TYR A 165 13.55 -31.93 11.17
CA TYR A 165 14.69 -32.33 10.34
C TYR A 165 14.37 -33.68 9.65
N PRO A 166 14.49 -33.79 8.32
CA PRO A 166 14.23 -35.04 7.60
C PRO A 166 15.15 -36.18 8.05
N GLN A 167 14.60 -37.38 8.27
CA GLN A 167 15.31 -38.52 8.86
C GLN A 167 15.92 -39.48 7.83
N ASN A 168 15.44 -39.45 6.59
CA ASN A 168 15.85 -40.35 5.53
C ASN A 168 15.77 -39.65 4.16
N LYS A 169 16.24 -40.34 3.12
CA LYS A 169 16.28 -39.80 1.75
C LYS A 169 14.88 -39.47 1.21
N GLU A 170 13.88 -40.30 1.53
CA GLU A 170 12.51 -40.12 1.03
C GLU A 170 11.87 -38.84 1.60
N GLU A 171 12.05 -38.58 2.90
CA GLU A 171 11.61 -37.34 3.53
C GLU A 171 12.33 -36.10 2.94
N TRP A 172 13.62 -36.24 2.61
CA TRP A 172 14.38 -35.19 1.92
C TRP A 172 13.83 -34.91 0.51
N ASP A 173 13.57 -35.96 -0.28
CA ASP A 173 13.07 -35.83 -1.64
C ASP A 173 11.68 -35.15 -1.64
N ILE A 174 10.79 -35.52 -0.70
CA ILE A 174 9.48 -34.88 -0.51
C ILE A 174 9.62 -33.41 -0.10
N MET A 175 10.50 -33.09 0.85
CA MET A 175 10.71 -31.71 1.31
C MET A 175 11.23 -30.82 0.18
N ILE A 176 12.14 -31.34 -0.64
CA ILE A 176 12.68 -30.63 -1.80
C ILE A 176 11.59 -30.35 -2.82
N GLU A 177 10.76 -31.34 -3.15
CA GLU A 177 9.67 -31.16 -4.10
C GLU A 177 8.65 -30.13 -3.59
N TYR A 178 8.29 -30.20 -2.31
CA TYR A 178 7.37 -29.29 -1.65
C TYR A 178 7.89 -27.83 -1.68
N ASN A 179 9.11 -27.58 -1.21
CA ASN A 179 9.69 -26.23 -1.19
C ASN A 179 9.88 -25.66 -2.61
N LEU A 180 10.29 -26.49 -3.58
CA LEU A 180 10.33 -26.09 -5.00
C LEU A 180 8.93 -25.71 -5.52
N ARG A 181 7.89 -26.47 -5.15
CA ARG A 181 6.52 -26.18 -5.56
C ARG A 181 6.06 -24.82 -5.05
N ASP A 182 6.34 -24.48 -3.81
CA ASP A 182 5.92 -23.22 -3.20
C ASP A 182 6.61 -22.01 -3.82
N SER A 183 7.93 -22.11 -4.08
CA SER A 183 8.67 -21.13 -4.89
C SER A 183 8.11 -20.98 -6.31
N LEU A 184 7.77 -22.09 -6.98
CA LEU A 184 7.24 -22.08 -8.34
C LEU A 184 5.86 -21.39 -8.39
N ILE A 185 4.96 -21.74 -7.47
CA ILE A 185 3.64 -21.13 -7.37
C ILE A 185 3.78 -19.62 -7.14
N THR A 186 4.62 -19.21 -6.19
CA THR A 186 4.87 -17.79 -5.90
C THR A 186 5.38 -17.03 -7.14
N LEU A 187 6.36 -17.59 -7.86
CA LEU A 187 6.87 -17.01 -9.11
C LEU A 187 5.77 -16.85 -10.16
N LYS A 188 5.02 -17.93 -10.42
CA LYS A 188 4.01 -17.99 -11.49
C LYS A 188 2.81 -17.10 -11.16
N PHE A 189 2.39 -17.05 -9.91
CA PHE A 189 1.35 -16.14 -9.44
C PHE A 189 1.76 -14.67 -9.60
N MET A 190 2.99 -14.31 -9.22
CA MET A 190 3.46 -12.94 -9.41
C MET A 190 3.63 -12.57 -10.89
N LYS A 191 4.01 -13.51 -11.76
CA LYS A 191 3.96 -13.33 -13.22
C LYS A 191 2.54 -13.02 -13.69
N PHE A 192 1.56 -13.82 -13.25
CA PHE A 192 0.14 -13.61 -13.55
C PHE A 192 -0.34 -12.21 -13.11
N MET A 193 -0.02 -11.80 -11.88
CA MET A 193 -0.41 -10.48 -11.35
C MET A 193 0.23 -9.33 -12.14
N ILE A 194 1.52 -9.42 -12.46
CA ILE A 194 2.22 -8.40 -13.26
C ILE A 194 1.55 -8.25 -14.64
N ASN A 195 1.28 -9.36 -15.32
CA ASN A 195 0.62 -9.35 -16.62
C ASN A 195 -0.78 -8.74 -16.54
N ALA A 196 -1.58 -9.14 -15.55
CA ALA A 196 -2.93 -8.60 -15.35
C ALA A 196 -2.90 -7.08 -15.11
N PHE A 197 -1.95 -6.57 -14.32
CA PHE A 197 -1.79 -5.13 -14.12
C PHE A 197 -1.40 -4.41 -15.42
N GLU A 198 -0.53 -5.00 -16.23
CA GLU A 198 -0.08 -4.40 -17.48
C GLU A 198 -1.15 -4.43 -18.56
N GLU A 199 -1.96 -5.48 -18.65
CA GLU A 199 -3.13 -5.55 -19.53
C GLU A 199 -4.15 -4.47 -19.20
N LEU A 200 -4.32 -4.10 -17.92
CA LEU A 200 -5.16 -2.98 -17.51
C LEU A 200 -4.59 -1.61 -17.91
N GLY A 201 -3.28 -1.52 -18.19
CA GLY A 201 -2.55 -0.28 -18.50
C GLY A 201 -1.69 0.27 -17.36
N ALA A 202 -1.53 -0.48 -16.27
CA ALA A 202 -0.70 -0.08 -15.14
C ALA A 202 0.79 -0.34 -15.41
N THR A 203 1.66 0.43 -14.75
CA THR A 203 3.08 0.04 -14.60
C THR A 203 3.21 -0.70 -13.30
N PHE A 204 3.78 -1.90 -13.28
CA PHE A 204 4.09 -2.60 -12.03
C PHE A 204 5.00 -1.75 -11.13
N LYS A 205 4.58 -1.59 -9.87
CA LYS A 205 5.33 -0.91 -8.80
C LYS A 205 5.42 -1.82 -7.59
N ASN A 206 6.39 -1.53 -6.72
CA ASN A 206 6.63 -2.31 -5.50
C ASN A 206 5.46 -2.38 -4.51
N THR A 207 4.38 -1.61 -4.69
CA THR A 207 3.16 -1.72 -3.88
C THR A 207 1.92 -1.68 -4.75
N ILE A 208 0.84 -2.34 -4.30
CA ILE A 208 -0.46 -2.33 -4.98
C ILE A 208 -1.01 -0.91 -5.13
N ALA A 209 -0.87 -0.06 -4.10
CA ALA A 209 -1.29 1.34 -4.13
C ALA A 209 -0.52 2.15 -5.18
N SER A 210 0.80 1.93 -5.30
CA SER A 210 1.61 2.61 -6.32
C SER A 210 1.27 2.12 -7.74
N THR A 211 0.91 0.85 -7.89
CA THR A 211 0.48 0.25 -9.16
C THR A 211 -0.89 0.80 -9.57
N SER A 212 -1.85 0.87 -8.63
CA SER A 212 -3.16 1.53 -8.80
C SER A 212 -3.01 3.01 -9.21
N MET A 213 -2.16 3.77 -8.52
CA MET A 213 -1.86 5.16 -8.89
C MET A 213 -1.20 5.25 -10.27
N SER A 214 -0.35 4.29 -10.66
CA SER A 214 0.20 4.25 -12.01
C SER A 214 -0.89 4.03 -13.05
N LEU A 215 -1.85 3.13 -12.81
CA LEU A 215 -2.97 2.91 -13.71
C LEU A 215 -3.77 4.20 -13.90
N PHE A 216 -4.12 4.86 -12.79
CA PHE A 216 -4.83 6.14 -12.80
C PHE A 216 -4.09 7.18 -13.67
N LYS A 217 -2.80 7.39 -13.41
CA LYS A 217 -1.98 8.35 -14.16
C LYS A 217 -1.77 7.99 -15.62
N ASN A 218 -1.71 6.70 -15.94
CA ASN A 218 -1.43 6.24 -17.30
C ASN A 218 -2.62 6.36 -18.23
N LYS A 219 -3.82 6.13 -17.70
CA LYS A 219 -5.03 5.91 -18.53
C LYS A 219 -6.17 6.87 -18.21
N TYR A 220 -6.24 7.40 -16.99
CA TYR A 220 -7.45 8.08 -16.49
C TYR A 220 -7.23 9.53 -16.05
N LEU A 221 -5.97 9.98 -15.91
CA LEU A 221 -5.63 11.38 -15.59
C LEU A 221 -5.64 12.31 -16.82
N GLU A 222 -6.25 11.90 -17.94
CA GLU A 222 -6.52 12.66 -19.19
C GLU A 222 -5.92 14.07 -19.28
N ASP A 223 -4.65 14.19 -19.70
CA ASP A 223 -3.87 15.44 -19.93
C ASP A 223 -4.09 16.58 -18.92
N LYS A 224 -4.53 16.25 -17.71
CA LYS A 224 -4.74 17.19 -16.62
C LYS A 224 -3.55 17.12 -15.70
N GLU A 225 -3.08 18.32 -15.38
CA GLU A 225 -2.16 18.54 -14.29
C GLU A 225 -2.96 18.98 -13.08
N TYR A 226 -2.86 18.27 -11.96
CA TYR A 226 -3.38 18.77 -10.68
C TYR A 226 -2.24 19.36 -9.87
N TYR A 227 -2.39 20.65 -9.57
CA TYR A 227 -1.44 21.40 -8.77
C TYR A 227 -1.74 21.19 -7.29
N GLN A 228 -0.72 20.81 -6.55
CA GLN A 228 -0.78 20.73 -5.10
C GLN A 228 -0.67 22.15 -4.51
N PRO A 229 -1.54 22.53 -3.57
CA PRO A 229 -1.41 23.80 -2.86
C PRO A 229 -0.17 23.82 -1.96
N SER A 230 0.12 24.97 -1.34
CA SER A 230 1.23 25.06 -0.38
C SER A 230 1.01 24.15 0.83
N GLU A 231 2.10 23.76 1.48
CA GLU A 231 2.08 22.89 2.66
C GLU A 231 1.14 23.39 3.76
N ASP A 232 1.17 24.69 4.10
CA ASP A 232 0.26 25.27 5.11
C ASP A 232 -1.23 25.04 4.80
N ILE A 233 -1.59 25.13 3.52
CA ILE A 233 -2.97 24.92 3.07
C ILE A 233 -3.34 23.44 3.15
N LEU A 234 -2.42 22.54 2.83
CA LEU A 234 -2.63 21.10 2.97
C LEU A 234 -2.78 20.68 4.43
N LEU A 235 -1.95 21.24 5.32
CA LEU A 235 -2.06 20.96 6.76
C LEU A 235 -3.44 21.37 7.28
N GLU A 236 -3.95 22.53 6.89
CA GLU A 236 -5.32 22.94 7.20
C GLU A 236 -6.38 21.99 6.61
N GLN A 237 -6.19 21.49 5.38
CA GLN A 237 -7.09 20.50 4.79
C GLN A 237 -7.04 19.16 5.55
N PHE A 238 -5.86 18.74 6.01
CA PHE A 238 -5.71 17.51 6.79
C PHE A 238 -6.38 17.59 8.17
N GLU A 239 -6.57 18.78 8.74
CA GLU A 239 -7.39 18.94 9.95
C GLU A 239 -8.86 18.53 9.74
N SER A 240 -9.36 18.57 8.50
CA SER A 240 -10.68 18.04 8.13
C SER A 240 -10.68 16.57 7.70
N TYR A 241 -9.52 15.91 7.68
CA TYR A 241 -9.40 14.53 7.22
C TYR A 241 -9.65 13.54 8.36
N PHE A 242 -10.79 12.85 8.26
CA PHE A 242 -11.22 11.81 9.19
C PHE A 242 -11.41 10.48 8.46
N GLY A 243 -11.21 9.38 9.20
CA GLY A 243 -11.48 8.04 8.70
C GLY A 243 -12.97 7.67 8.79
N GLY A 244 -13.28 6.38 8.61
CA GLY A 244 -14.64 5.86 8.80
C GLY A 244 -15.15 6.05 10.23
N ARG A 245 -16.47 6.26 10.37
CA ARG A 245 -17.14 6.35 11.67
C ARG A 245 -17.31 4.97 12.29
N THR A 246 -16.70 4.76 13.45
CA THR A 246 -16.84 3.55 14.26
C THR A 246 -17.25 3.92 15.68
N GLU A 247 -18.49 3.63 16.05
CA GLU A 247 -19.04 3.98 17.36
C GLU A 247 -19.92 2.86 17.94
N VAL A 248 -20.00 2.81 19.27
CA VAL A 248 -20.88 1.91 20.01
C VAL A 248 -22.12 2.69 20.44
N PHE A 249 -23.22 2.54 19.70
CA PHE A 249 -24.49 3.22 20.01
C PHE A 249 -25.27 2.55 21.16
N LYS A 250 -25.17 1.22 21.29
CA LYS A 250 -25.81 0.44 22.35
C LYS A 250 -24.84 -0.64 22.86
N ARG A 251 -24.90 -0.93 24.16
CA ARG A 251 -24.11 -1.99 24.83
C ARG A 251 -25.05 -2.98 25.48
N GLY A 252 -24.70 -4.26 25.43
CA GLY A 252 -25.50 -5.34 26.01
C GLY A 252 -25.58 -6.55 25.09
N TYR A 253 -26.50 -7.45 25.44
CA TYR A 253 -26.82 -8.62 24.63
C TYR A 253 -28.01 -8.32 23.73
N PHE A 254 -27.90 -8.69 22.45
CA PHE A 254 -28.94 -8.47 21.45
C PHE A 254 -29.20 -9.76 20.68
N GLN A 255 -30.47 -10.01 20.35
CA GLN A 255 -30.92 -11.12 19.51
C GLN A 255 -31.56 -10.57 18.23
N ASN A 256 -31.67 -11.39 17.19
CA ASN A 256 -32.31 -11.04 15.91
C ASN A 256 -31.69 -9.80 15.22
N LEU A 257 -30.37 -9.82 15.03
CA LEU A 257 -29.63 -8.73 14.39
C LEU A 257 -29.57 -8.89 12.86
N ASN A 258 -29.66 -7.77 12.16
CA ASN A 258 -29.36 -7.69 10.73
C ASN A 258 -28.01 -6.97 10.52
N TYR A 259 -27.18 -7.50 9.63
CA TYR A 259 -25.91 -6.91 9.24
C TYR A 259 -26.01 -6.43 7.79
N TYR A 260 -25.58 -5.18 7.56
CA TYR A 260 -25.58 -4.56 6.24
C TYR A 260 -24.19 -4.01 5.96
N ASP A 261 -23.72 -4.19 4.74
CA ASP A 261 -22.47 -3.62 4.25
C ASP A 261 -22.69 -3.00 2.86
N PHE A 262 -21.95 -1.95 2.57
CA PHE A 262 -21.93 -1.34 1.25
C PHE A 262 -20.97 -2.10 0.35
N ASN A 263 -21.42 -2.48 -0.84
CA ASN A 263 -20.54 -3.02 -1.87
C ASN A 263 -19.56 -1.92 -2.32
N SER A 264 -18.32 -2.01 -1.86
CA SER A 264 -17.23 -1.10 -2.26
C SER A 264 -17.55 0.39 -1.99
N LEU A 265 -17.81 0.75 -0.72
CA LEU A 265 -18.23 2.10 -0.31
C LEU A 265 -17.42 3.25 -0.95
N TYR A 266 -16.08 3.23 -0.86
CA TYR A 266 -15.26 4.31 -1.42
C TYR A 266 -15.31 4.34 -2.96
N PRO A 267 -15.11 3.23 -3.69
CA PRO A 267 -15.35 3.19 -5.12
C PRO A 267 -16.74 3.64 -5.55
N SER A 268 -17.82 3.26 -4.85
CA SER A 268 -19.17 3.68 -5.18
C SER A 268 -19.35 5.21 -5.05
N VAL A 269 -18.68 5.83 -4.07
CA VAL A 269 -18.61 7.29 -3.93
C VAL A 269 -17.76 7.91 -5.03
N MET A 270 -16.65 7.28 -5.43
CA MET A 270 -15.74 7.78 -6.48
C MET A 270 -16.34 7.74 -7.89
N PHE A 271 -17.25 6.79 -8.16
CA PHE A 271 -17.75 6.51 -9.50
C PHE A 271 -18.51 7.70 -10.12
N ASP A 272 -19.54 8.22 -9.44
CA ASP A 272 -20.45 9.21 -10.03
C ASP A 272 -20.57 10.54 -9.26
N ASN A 273 -19.96 10.66 -8.08
CA ASN A 273 -19.98 11.93 -7.35
C ASN A 273 -19.03 12.96 -7.94
N GLU A 274 -19.37 14.22 -7.71
CA GLU A 274 -18.51 15.35 -8.00
C GLU A 274 -17.49 15.61 -6.89
N PHE A 275 -16.24 15.78 -7.29
CA PHE A 275 -15.12 16.12 -6.41
C PHE A 275 -14.65 17.55 -6.70
N PRO A 276 -14.06 18.24 -5.71
CA PRO A 276 -13.46 19.55 -5.97
C PRO A 276 -12.33 19.44 -6.99
N ASP A 277 -12.31 20.31 -8.01
CA ASP A 277 -11.19 20.42 -8.94
C ASP A 277 -10.01 21.11 -8.23
N PRO A 278 -8.89 20.43 -7.96
CA PRO A 278 -7.77 20.98 -7.19
C PRO A 278 -7.23 22.31 -7.73
N ASN A 279 -7.32 22.52 -9.05
CA ASN A 279 -6.79 23.72 -9.71
C ASN A 279 -7.68 24.95 -9.54
N SER A 280 -8.88 24.77 -9.01
CA SER A 280 -9.88 25.81 -8.84
C SER A 280 -9.92 26.40 -7.42
N LEU A 281 -8.96 26.03 -6.57
CA LEU A 281 -8.89 26.47 -5.18
C LEU A 281 -8.90 27.99 -5.03
N ARG A 282 -9.73 28.47 -4.10
CA ARG A 282 -9.82 29.86 -3.62
C ARG A 282 -9.90 29.85 -2.09
N ILE A 283 -9.50 30.96 -1.49
CA ILE A 283 -9.48 31.14 -0.03
C ILE A 283 -10.17 32.45 0.29
N THR A 284 -10.99 32.45 1.33
CA THR A 284 -11.63 33.64 1.88
C THR A 284 -11.68 33.59 3.40
N PHE A 285 -11.73 34.76 4.02
CA PHE A 285 -11.93 34.96 5.45
C PHE A 285 -13.31 35.56 5.75
N ASP A 286 -14.19 35.58 4.74
CA ASP A 286 -15.56 36.05 4.91
C ASP A 286 -16.31 35.18 5.92
N ASN A 287 -16.92 35.84 6.90
CA ASN A 287 -17.71 35.19 7.94
C ASN A 287 -19.15 34.96 7.45
N SER A 288 -19.30 34.11 6.42
CA SER A 288 -20.60 33.84 5.82
C SER A 288 -20.80 32.38 5.41
N LEU A 289 -22.07 31.96 5.37
CA LEU A 289 -22.48 30.64 4.87
C LEU A 289 -22.39 30.50 3.36
N ARG A 290 -22.23 31.62 2.64
CA ARG A 290 -22.34 31.68 1.18
C ARG A 290 -21.47 30.62 0.50
N TYR A 291 -20.17 30.61 0.83
CA TYR A 291 -19.20 29.71 0.21
C TYR A 291 -19.39 28.24 0.62
N ILE A 292 -19.87 28.00 1.85
CA ILE A 292 -20.19 26.66 2.34
C ILE A 292 -21.40 26.09 1.59
N ASN A 293 -22.38 26.93 1.25
CA ASN A 293 -23.56 26.50 0.51
C ASN A 293 -23.32 26.35 -0.99
N GLU A 294 -22.56 27.26 -1.60
CA GLU A 294 -22.36 27.30 -3.06
C GLU A 294 -21.28 26.34 -3.58
N TYR A 295 -20.25 26.01 -2.78
CA TYR A 295 -19.07 25.30 -3.27
C TYR A 295 -18.71 24.05 -2.46
N HIS A 296 -17.89 23.18 -3.05
CA HIS A 296 -17.13 22.16 -2.31
C HIS A 296 -15.87 22.79 -1.70
N GLY A 297 -15.43 22.28 -0.55
CA GLY A 297 -14.33 22.87 0.19
C GLY A 297 -14.28 22.42 1.64
N VAL A 298 -13.45 23.10 2.41
CA VAL A 298 -13.31 22.95 3.86
C VAL A 298 -13.31 24.32 4.53
N SER A 299 -13.93 24.41 5.70
CA SER A 299 -13.97 25.65 6.49
C SER A 299 -13.56 25.39 7.93
N ASN A 300 -12.77 26.32 8.49
CA ASN A 300 -12.59 26.43 9.93
C ASN A 300 -13.78 27.17 10.51
N ILE A 301 -14.58 26.48 11.31
CA ILE A 301 -15.82 27.02 11.85
C ILE A 301 -15.93 26.80 13.35
N GLU A 302 -16.80 27.58 13.97
CA GLU A 302 -17.39 27.30 15.28
C GLU A 302 -18.88 27.07 15.09
N ILE A 303 -19.37 25.96 15.63
CA ILE A 303 -20.74 25.46 15.41
C ILE A 303 -21.27 24.83 16.69
N GLU A 304 -22.56 25.05 16.96
CA GLU A 304 -23.28 24.43 18.05
C GLU A 304 -24.10 23.26 17.52
N VAL A 305 -23.70 22.04 17.88
CA VAL A 305 -24.35 20.80 17.46
C VAL A 305 -25.43 20.42 18.48
N PRO A 306 -26.69 20.20 18.08
CA PRO A 306 -27.75 19.84 19.01
C PRO A 306 -27.51 18.45 19.61
N PHE A 307 -28.15 18.19 20.76
CA PHE A 307 -28.20 16.86 21.32
C PHE A 307 -29.11 15.96 20.46
N ILE A 308 -28.49 15.12 19.62
CA ILE A 308 -29.16 14.15 18.76
C ILE A 308 -28.47 12.78 18.85
N GLU A 309 -29.17 11.70 18.54
CA GLU A 309 -28.64 10.32 18.66
C GLU A 309 -27.37 10.10 17.83
N LYS A 310 -27.28 10.72 16.65
CA LYS A 310 -26.17 10.55 15.70
C LYS A 310 -25.65 11.90 15.20
N PRO A 311 -24.89 12.64 16.02
CA PRO A 311 -24.13 13.79 15.56
C PRO A 311 -23.19 13.37 14.44
N ILE A 312 -22.90 14.27 13.51
CA ILE A 312 -22.14 13.91 12.30
C ILE A 312 -20.75 14.51 12.24
N LEU A 313 -20.50 15.59 13.00
CA LEU A 313 -19.21 16.27 12.94
C LEU A 313 -18.21 15.53 13.81
N PRO A 314 -17.12 14.99 13.22
CA PRO A 314 -16.09 14.35 13.99
C PRO A 314 -15.28 15.37 14.80
N PHE A 315 -14.75 14.95 15.93
CA PHE A 315 -13.87 15.77 16.75
C PHE A 315 -12.71 14.92 17.25
N ARG A 316 -11.48 15.35 16.95
CA ARG A 316 -10.27 14.68 17.41
C ARG A 316 -9.90 15.19 18.79
N CYS A 317 -10.08 14.34 19.80
CA CYS A 317 -9.65 14.63 21.16
C CYS A 317 -8.13 14.75 21.23
N LYS A 318 -7.63 15.40 22.29
CA LYS A 318 -6.17 15.57 22.54
C LYS A 318 -5.39 14.25 22.57
N ASN A 319 -6.05 13.14 22.93
CA ASN A 319 -5.47 11.81 22.94
C ASN A 319 -5.55 11.07 21.59
N GLY A 320 -5.94 11.76 20.50
CA GLY A 320 -6.07 11.20 19.16
C GLY A 320 -7.39 10.48 18.87
N LYS A 321 -8.22 10.21 19.89
CA LYS A 321 -9.52 9.56 19.70
C LYS A 321 -10.48 10.47 18.93
N VAL A 322 -11.16 9.92 17.94
CA VAL A 322 -12.25 10.61 17.24
C VAL A 322 -13.57 10.30 17.93
N ILE A 323 -14.35 11.34 18.22
CA ILE A 323 -15.71 11.28 18.78
C ILE A 323 -16.66 12.13 17.93
N PHE A 324 -17.97 11.98 18.11
CA PHE A 324 -18.99 12.78 17.43
C PHE A 324 -19.84 13.51 18.49
N PRO A 325 -19.35 14.65 19.02
CA PRO A 325 -19.95 15.31 20.17
C PRO A 325 -21.15 16.18 19.78
N TYR A 326 -21.97 16.51 20.78
CA TYR A 326 -22.90 17.63 20.75
C TYR A 326 -22.32 18.83 21.52
N GLY A 327 -22.96 20.00 21.41
CA GLY A 327 -22.51 21.26 22.01
C GLY A 327 -21.64 22.09 21.08
N LYS A 328 -20.95 23.08 21.64
CA LYS A 328 -20.10 24.01 20.89
C LYS A 328 -18.76 23.37 20.57
N ILE A 329 -18.44 23.29 19.28
CA ILE A 329 -17.16 22.78 18.77
C ILE A 329 -16.57 23.73 17.76
N LYS A 330 -15.24 23.73 17.69
CA LYS A 330 -14.45 24.47 16.70
C LYS A 330 -13.52 23.50 15.98
N GLY A 331 -13.49 23.58 14.65
CA GLY A 331 -12.68 22.68 13.83
C GLY A 331 -12.76 22.97 12.34
N TRP A 332 -11.96 22.22 11.58
CA TRP A 332 -12.02 22.18 10.13
C TRP A 332 -12.94 21.07 9.67
N TYR A 333 -13.89 21.39 8.81
CA TYR A 333 -14.89 20.44 8.32
C TYR A 333 -15.11 20.61 6.83
N THR A 334 -15.44 19.52 6.15
CA THR A 334 -15.86 19.60 4.75
C THR A 334 -17.19 20.34 4.64
N HIS A 335 -17.39 21.09 3.55
CA HIS A 335 -18.67 21.77 3.35
C HIS A 335 -19.86 20.80 3.31
N ILE A 336 -19.64 19.56 2.85
CA ILE A 336 -20.65 18.49 2.85
C ILE A 336 -21.10 18.18 4.29
N GLU A 337 -20.16 17.96 5.20
CA GLU A 337 -20.45 17.71 6.61
C GLU A 337 -21.10 18.93 7.28
N ILE A 338 -20.63 20.15 7.00
CA ILE A 338 -21.22 21.36 7.60
C ILE A 338 -22.69 21.51 7.18
N ARG A 339 -22.98 21.35 5.88
CA ARG A 339 -24.36 21.45 5.36
C ARG A 339 -25.27 20.38 5.98
N GLU A 340 -24.79 19.15 6.08
CA GLU A 340 -25.56 18.07 6.69
C GLU A 340 -25.77 18.30 8.20
N ALA A 341 -24.82 18.93 8.90
CA ALA A 341 -24.95 19.23 10.32
C ALA A 341 -26.01 20.29 10.55
N ILE A 342 -26.00 21.35 9.73
CA ILE A 342 -27.02 22.42 9.76
C ILE A 342 -28.40 21.86 9.44
N LYS A 343 -28.50 20.99 8.43
CA LYS A 343 -29.75 20.29 8.09
C LYS A 343 -30.30 19.47 9.27
N ARG A 344 -29.42 18.95 10.14
CA ARG A 344 -29.77 18.22 11.38
C ARG A 344 -29.94 19.12 12.61
N GLY A 345 -30.01 20.44 12.42
CA GLY A 345 -30.28 21.41 13.49
C GLY A 345 -29.05 22.04 14.13
N ALA A 346 -27.84 21.83 13.59
CA ALA A 346 -26.66 22.54 14.06
C ALA A 346 -26.70 24.03 13.68
N ILE A 347 -26.26 24.89 14.59
CA ILE A 347 -26.25 26.34 14.40
C ILE A 347 -24.81 26.79 14.18
N LEU A 348 -24.51 27.26 12.98
CA LEU A 348 -23.21 27.85 12.68
C LEU A 348 -23.06 29.18 13.44
N LEU A 349 -22.02 29.28 14.27
CA LEU A 349 -21.75 30.46 15.08
C LEU A 349 -20.77 31.41 14.39
N LYS A 350 -19.73 30.86 13.76
CA LYS A 350 -18.67 31.65 13.10
C LYS A 350 -17.92 30.86 12.03
N VAL A 351 -17.56 31.52 10.95
CA VAL A 351 -16.58 31.06 9.96
C VAL A 351 -15.31 31.88 10.12
N TYR A 352 -14.18 31.20 10.33
CA TYR A 352 -12.88 31.84 10.48
C TYR A 352 -12.11 31.90 9.17
N LYS A 353 -12.20 30.82 8.37
CA LYS A 353 -11.51 30.69 7.09
C LYS A 353 -12.20 29.62 6.25
N THR A 354 -12.32 29.87 4.95
CA THR A 354 -12.89 28.93 3.99
C THR A 354 -11.93 28.72 2.83
N GLN A 355 -11.63 27.46 2.56
CA GLN A 355 -10.95 27.00 1.36
C GLN A 355 -11.98 26.32 0.46
N TYR A 356 -12.24 26.86 -0.73
CA TYR A 356 -13.32 26.39 -1.61
C TYR A 356 -12.87 26.27 -3.06
N TYR A 357 -13.59 25.47 -3.83
CA TYR A 357 -13.26 25.14 -5.20
C TYR A 357 -14.39 25.61 -6.11
N ILE A 358 -14.08 26.51 -7.04
CA ILE A 358 -15.07 27.11 -7.96
C ILE A 358 -15.48 26.17 -9.10
N LYS A 359 -14.84 25.02 -9.22
CA LYS A 359 -15.17 23.97 -10.18
C LYS A 359 -15.18 22.61 -9.49
N THR A 360 -15.99 21.72 -10.02
CA THR A 360 -15.99 20.29 -9.68
C THR A 360 -15.56 19.46 -10.88
N CYS A 361 -15.18 18.22 -10.63
CA CYS A 361 -14.86 17.24 -11.66
C CYS A 361 -15.22 15.81 -11.19
N LYS A 362 -15.24 14.86 -12.12
CA LYS A 362 -15.43 13.41 -11.83
C LYS A 362 -14.18 12.63 -12.21
N PRO A 363 -13.05 12.82 -11.50
CA PRO A 363 -11.74 12.34 -11.96
C PRO A 363 -11.65 10.82 -11.98
N PHE A 364 -12.51 10.12 -11.23
CA PHE A 364 -12.41 8.67 -11.04
C PHE A 364 -13.45 7.87 -11.83
N LYS A 365 -14.37 8.52 -12.56
CA LYS A 365 -15.48 7.83 -13.23
C LYS A 365 -15.01 6.72 -14.16
N GLY A 366 -14.07 7.04 -15.05
CA GLY A 366 -13.47 6.03 -15.94
C GLY A 366 -12.58 5.03 -15.23
N TYR A 367 -11.97 5.41 -14.10
CA TYR A 367 -11.04 4.55 -13.35
C TYR A 367 -11.76 3.43 -12.58
N VAL A 368 -12.96 3.72 -12.08
CA VAL A 368 -13.76 2.78 -11.29
C VAL A 368 -14.66 1.90 -12.18
N ASN A 369 -15.04 2.40 -13.37
CA ASN A 369 -15.82 1.66 -14.36
C ASN A 369 -15.04 0.52 -15.00
#